data_AF-A0A9D9RKL9-F1
#
_entry.id   AF-A0A9D9RKL9-F1
#
_cell.length_a   1.000
_cell.length_b   1.000
_cell.length_c   1.000
_cell.angle_alpha   90.00
_cell.angle_beta   90.00
_cell.angle_gamma   90.00
#
_symmetry.space_group_name_H-M   'P 1'
#
loop_
_entity.id
_entity.type
_entity.pdbx_description
1 polymer ?
#
loop_
_entity_poly.entity_id
_entity_poly.type
_entity_poly.pdbx_seq_one_letter_code
_entity_poly.pdbx_strand_id
1 'polypeptide(L)'
;MTIQARWNQFVDKCLSCRACELAESRQNVVVWRGGIKAPLMILGEGPGADEDRLGKPFVGRSGQLLDLFLSSFVLKKKNYIILNILK
;
A
#
# COMPACT_ATOMS: atom_id res chain seq x y z
N MET A 1 -3.51 -3.61 23.18
CA MET A 1 -4.17 -3.41 21.86
C MET A 1 -3.71 -4.48 20.89
N THR A 2 -4.62 -5.05 20.08
CA THR A 2 -4.28 -6.05 19.05
C THR A 2 -3.55 -5.41 17.85
N ILE A 3 -2.83 -6.21 17.06
CA ILE A 3 -2.24 -5.73 15.79
C ILE A 3 -3.30 -5.10 14.88
N GLN A 4 -4.50 -5.69 14.83
CA GLN A 4 -5.60 -5.17 14.02
C GLN A 4 -6.05 -3.78 14.49
N ALA A 5 -6.18 -3.56 15.80
CA ALA A 5 -6.60 -2.27 16.34
C ALA A 5 -5.58 -1.16 16.04
N ARG A 6 -4.27 -1.45 16.23
CA ARG A 6 -3.19 -0.51 15.89
C ARG A 6 -3.15 -0.22 14.39
N TRP A 7 -3.38 -1.24 13.56
CA TRP A 7 -3.42 -1.09 12.11
C TRP A 7 -4.57 -0.18 11.68
N ASN A 8 -5.79 -0.44 12.17
CA ASN A 8 -6.94 0.40 11.84
C ASN A 8 -6.69 1.86 12.22
N GLN A 9 -6.13 2.12 13.42
CA GLN A 9 -5.76 3.48 13.82
C GLN A 9 -4.73 4.13 12.89
N PHE A 10 -3.76 3.36 12.39
CA PHE A 10 -2.79 3.86 11.39
C PHE A 10 -3.49 4.21 10.08
N VAL A 11 -4.40 3.36 9.60
CA VAL A 11 -5.18 3.60 8.38
C VAL A 11 -6.01 4.86 8.51
N ASP A 12 -6.75 5.03 9.62
CA ASP A 12 -7.58 6.22 9.86
C ASP A 12 -6.76 7.52 9.86
N LYS A 13 -5.54 7.47 10.42
CA LYS A 13 -4.60 8.60 10.37
C LYS A 13 -4.14 8.90 8.95
N CYS A 14 -3.86 7.88 8.13
CA CYS A 14 -3.50 8.09 6.73
C CYS A 14 -4.66 8.71 5.94
N LEU A 15 -5.88 8.18 6.10
CA LEU A 15 -7.07 8.64 5.38
C LEU A 15 -7.42 10.10 5.68
N SER A 16 -7.18 10.56 6.91
CA SER A 16 -7.45 11.94 7.36
C SER A 16 -6.25 12.89 7.20
N CYS A 17 -5.11 12.41 6.72
CA CYS A 17 -3.87 13.19 6.71
C CYS A 17 -3.93 14.36 5.72
N ARG A 18 -3.68 15.58 6.23
CA ARG A 18 -3.49 16.82 5.44
C ARG A 18 -2.18 17.53 5.77
N ALA A 19 -1.15 16.77 6.20
CA ALA A 19 0.10 17.35 6.68
C ALA A 19 1.04 17.89 5.57
N CYS A 20 0.71 17.67 4.29
CA CYS A 20 1.48 18.18 3.15
C CYS A 20 0.57 18.42 1.93
N GLU A 21 1.11 19.10 0.93
CA GLU A 21 0.41 19.49 -0.31
C GLU A 21 -0.10 18.31 -1.16
N LEU A 22 0.48 17.12 -1.03
CA LEU A 22 0.00 15.90 -1.70
C LEU A 22 -1.46 15.57 -1.35
N ALA A 23 -1.95 16.08 -0.22
CA ALA A 23 -3.33 15.90 0.19
C ALA A 23 -4.36 16.60 -0.69
N GLU A 24 -3.94 17.62 -1.42
CA GLU A 24 -4.82 18.43 -2.26
C GLU A 24 -4.91 17.87 -3.69
N SER A 25 -3.94 17.07 -4.14
CA SER A 25 -3.88 16.55 -5.50
C SER A 25 -4.36 15.10 -5.67
N ARG A 26 -4.30 14.29 -4.60
CA ARG A 26 -4.65 12.86 -4.65
C ARG A 26 -6.17 12.63 -4.80
N GLN A 27 -6.55 11.59 -5.51
CA GLN A 27 -7.93 11.10 -5.56
C GLN A 27 -8.21 10.11 -4.43
N ASN A 28 -7.26 9.21 -4.13
CA ASN A 28 -7.37 8.24 -3.05
C ASN A 28 -6.08 8.18 -2.24
N VAL A 29 -6.19 7.96 -0.93
CA VAL A 29 -5.03 7.65 -0.09
C VAL A 29 -4.65 6.19 -0.29
N VAL A 30 -3.39 5.92 -0.64
CA VAL A 30 -2.93 4.58 -1.00
C VAL A 30 -2.11 3.97 0.13
N VAL A 31 -2.77 3.21 1.00
CA VAL A 31 -2.17 2.81 2.27
C VAL A 31 -1.38 1.50 2.17
N TRP A 32 -2.01 0.38 1.82
CA TRP A 32 -1.35 -0.94 1.70
C TRP A 32 -2.06 -1.90 0.73
N ARG A 33 -1.35 -2.96 0.32
CA ARG A 33 -1.86 -4.16 -0.36
C ARG A 33 -1.25 -5.41 0.26
N GLY A 34 -2.00 -6.49 0.41
CA GLY A 34 -1.52 -7.74 1.02
C GLY A 34 -1.91 -7.90 2.48
N GLY A 35 -1.19 -8.75 3.21
CA GLY A 35 -1.54 -9.17 4.57
C GLY A 35 -0.84 -8.34 5.65
N ILE A 36 -1.59 -7.75 6.58
CA ILE A 36 -1.02 -6.90 7.66
C ILE A 36 -0.10 -7.65 8.64
N LYS A 37 -0.13 -8.98 8.61
CA LYS A 37 0.72 -9.89 9.40
C LYS A 37 1.76 -10.60 8.55
N ALA A 38 1.95 -10.15 7.30
CA ALA A 38 2.92 -10.76 6.41
C ALA A 38 4.35 -10.57 6.92
N PRO A 39 5.22 -11.59 6.76
CA PRO A 39 6.61 -11.50 7.17
C PRO A 39 7.48 -10.66 6.22
N LEU A 40 7.08 -10.52 4.95
CA LEU A 40 7.78 -9.70 3.96
C LEU A 40 7.08 -8.35 3.79
N MET A 41 7.83 -7.26 3.96
CA MET A 41 7.37 -5.90 3.65
C MET A 41 8.10 -5.37 2.42
N ILE A 42 7.33 -4.83 1.47
CA ILE A 42 7.83 -4.18 0.25
C ILE A 42 7.42 -2.72 0.32
N LEU A 43 8.40 -1.81 0.18
CA LEU A 43 8.21 -0.37 0.27
C LEU A 43 8.59 0.31 -1.05
N GLY A 44 7.64 0.99 -1.67
CA GLY A 44 7.87 1.93 -2.78
C GLY A 44 7.99 3.38 -2.31
N GLU A 45 8.23 4.29 -3.24
CA GLU A 45 8.36 5.72 -2.97
C GLU A 45 7.01 6.37 -2.67
N GLY A 46 6.08 6.30 -3.62
CA GLY A 46 4.78 6.98 -3.56
C GLY A 46 3.76 6.37 -4.53
N PRO A 47 2.48 6.75 -4.43
CA PRO A 47 1.45 6.30 -5.37
C PRO A 47 1.65 6.94 -6.75
N GLY A 48 1.57 6.14 -7.82
CA GLY A 48 1.43 6.64 -9.19
C GLY A 48 -0.03 6.91 -9.56
N ALA A 49 -0.28 7.30 -10.81
CA ALA A 49 -1.63 7.65 -11.27
C ALA A 49 -2.64 6.49 -11.21
N ASP A 50 -2.23 5.26 -11.55
CA ASP A 50 -3.11 4.10 -11.45
C ASP A 50 -3.36 3.69 -9.99
N GLU A 51 -2.35 3.80 -9.13
CA GLU A 51 -2.47 3.57 -7.70
C GLU A 51 -3.44 4.56 -7.06
N ASP A 52 -3.28 5.85 -7.36
CA ASP A 52 -4.15 6.93 -6.88
C ASP A 52 -5.58 6.74 -7.38
N ARG A 53 -5.77 6.38 -8.65
CA ARG A 53 -7.10 6.11 -9.21
C ARG A 53 -7.79 4.89 -8.59
N LEU A 54 -7.04 3.84 -8.25
CA LEU A 54 -7.59 2.57 -7.77
C LEU A 54 -7.50 2.38 -6.24
N GLY A 55 -6.86 3.30 -5.52
CA GLY A 55 -6.69 3.27 -4.07
C GLY A 55 -5.82 2.11 -3.56
N LYS A 56 -4.91 1.57 -4.39
CA LYS A 56 -4.10 0.38 -4.05
C LYS A 56 -2.67 0.52 -4.55
N PRO A 57 -1.65 0.18 -3.74
CA PRO A 57 -0.26 0.33 -4.16
C PRO A 57 0.15 -0.74 -5.17
N PHE A 58 1.06 -0.38 -6.08
CA PHE A 58 1.65 -1.26 -7.09
C PHE A 58 0.58 -1.99 -7.92
N VAL A 59 -0.26 -1.24 -8.63
CA VAL A 59 -1.29 -1.77 -9.54
C VAL A 59 -1.08 -1.37 -11.00
N GLY A 60 -0.23 -0.36 -11.26
CA GLY A 60 0.23 -0.02 -12.61
C GLY A 60 1.24 -1.04 -13.17
N ARG A 61 1.94 -0.66 -14.24
CA ARG A 61 2.88 -1.55 -14.97
C ARG A 61 3.96 -2.17 -14.06
N SER A 62 4.58 -1.37 -13.19
CA SER A 62 5.59 -1.86 -12.24
C SER A 62 4.99 -2.83 -11.22
N GLY A 63 3.72 -2.62 -10.85
CA GLY A 63 2.98 -3.51 -9.97
C GLY A 63 2.67 -4.86 -10.59
N GLN A 64 2.32 -4.89 -11.87
CA GLN A 64 2.11 -6.12 -12.62
C GLN A 64 3.40 -6.93 -12.73
N LEU A 65 4.54 -6.27 -12.98
CA LEU A 65 5.84 -6.92 -12.98
C LEU A 65 6.19 -7.49 -11.58
N LEU A 66 5.92 -6.73 -10.51
CA LEU A 66 6.09 -7.22 -9.15
C LEU A 66 5.21 -8.45 -8.87
N ASP A 67 3.95 -8.44 -9.32
CA ASP A 67 3.04 -9.56 -9.14
C ASP A 67 3.53 -10.83 -9.86
N LEU A 68 4.18 -10.70 -11.03
CA LEU A 68 4.83 -11.82 -11.71
C LEU A 68 5.98 -12.40 -10.89
N PHE A 69 6.86 -11.55 -10.34
CA PHE A 69 7.96 -11.99 -9.46
C PHE A 69 7.44 -12.68 -8.20
N LEU A 70 6.46 -12.09 -7.50
CA LEU A 70 5.90 -12.71 -6.30
C LEU A 70 5.25 -14.07 -6.60
N SER A 71 4.58 -14.17 -7.75
CA SER A 71 3.96 -15.41 -8.21
C SER A 71 4.99 -16.48 -8.57
N SER A 72 6.14 -16.12 -9.17
CA SER A 72 7.21 -17.07 -9.49
C SER A 72 7.83 -17.72 -8.25
N PHE A 73 7.75 -17.05 -7.09
CA PHE A 73 8.18 -17.60 -5.79
C PHE A 73 7.02 -18.23 -4.99
N VAL A 74 5.85 -18.43 -5.59
CA VAL A 74 4.66 -19.04 -4.95
C VAL A 74 4.21 -18.25 -3.69
N LEU A 75 4.50 -16.95 -3.64
CA LEU A 75 4.08 -16.09 -2.54
C LEU A 75 2.61 -15.68 -2.71
N LYS A 76 1.82 -15.88 -1.66
CA LYS A 76 0.41 -15.47 -1.59
C LYS A 76 0.29 -14.13 -0.87
N LYS A 77 -0.87 -13.48 -0.94
CA LYS A 77 -1.15 -12.20 -0.24
C LYS A 77 -0.85 -12.22 1.27
N LYS A 78 -0.91 -13.39 1.93
CA LYS A 78 -0.55 -13.53 3.35
C LYS A 78 0.96 -13.48 3.62
N ASN A 79 1.78 -13.66 2.59
CA ASN A 79 3.22 -13.74 2.68
C ASN A 79 3.89 -12.37 2.53
N TYR A 80 3.21 -11.38 1.93
CA TYR A 80 3.74 -10.04 1.74
C TYR A 80 2.75 -8.93 2.10
N ILE A 81 3.30 -7.78 2.46
CA ILE A 81 2.59 -6.50 2.52
C ILE A 81 3.36 -5.47 1.68
N ILE A 82 2.63 -4.70 0.89
CA ILE A 82 3.17 -3.67 0.01
C ILE A 82 2.62 -2.33 0.48
N LEU A 83 3.51 -1.36 0.67
CA LEU A 83 3.19 0.02 0.99
C LEU A 83 4.09 0.97 0.20
N ASN A 84 3.81 2.26 0.29
CA ASN A 84 4.71 3.34 -0.11
C ASN A 84 5.16 4.17 1.08
N ILE A 85 6.29 4.87 0.97
CA ILE A 85 6.77 5.85 1.96
C ILE A 85 5.77 7.02 2.04
N LEU A 86 5.43 7.60 0.90
CA LEU A 86 4.37 8.60 0.74
C LEU A 86 3.02 7.91 0.51
N LYS A 87 1.92 8.55 0.91
CA LYS A 87 0.56 7.98 0.90
C LYS A 87 -0.41 8.74 0.02
#